data_AF-A0A7Y2SMQ3-F1
#
_entry.id   AF-A0A7Y2SMQ3-F1
#
_cell.length_a   1.000
_cell.length_b   1.000
_cell.length_c   1.000
_cell.angle_alpha   90.00
_cell.angle_beta   90.00
_cell.angle_gamma   90.00
#
_symmetry.space_group_name_H-M   'P 1'
#
loop_
_entity.id
_entity.type
_entity.pdbx_description
1 polymer ?
#
loop_
_entity_poly.entity_id
_entity_poly.type
_entity_poly.pdbx_seq_one_letter_code
_entity_poly.pdbx_strand_id
1 'polypeptide(L)'
;MGITELSTIFGPATATEEQATIAILSRPHGEYTDDDIGGVIVPGYFTYCAGVGVDPVIVIAQAVWEAANFSSWWSARPRRNPAGIGVNGRRQRDTPADRTAWAWKADGKVWLAGVSFDTWASDAIPAHVGRLLAWFLKPADRSVIQRLLVERALAYRPLDAKHHGSAANLRALGKTHNTSGQGWASPGPTYGRNLASTALRIQRGR
;
A
#
# COMPACT_ATOMS: atom_id res chain seq x y z
N MET A 1 10.78 -15.37 14.18
CA MET A 1 10.91 -15.95 12.83
C MET A 1 11.04 -14.79 11.85
N GLY A 2 12.01 -14.79 10.93
CA GLY A 2 12.25 -13.64 10.04
C GLY A 2 11.21 -13.54 8.92
N ILE A 3 10.80 -12.32 8.55
CA ILE A 3 9.96 -12.08 7.38
C ILE A 3 10.75 -12.42 6.11
N THR A 4 10.13 -13.16 5.19
CA THR A 4 10.70 -13.51 3.88
C THR A 4 9.70 -13.25 2.77
N GLU A 5 10.10 -13.41 1.51
CA GLU A 5 9.17 -13.30 0.39
C GLU A 5 8.07 -14.38 0.39
N LEU A 6 8.24 -15.47 1.16
CA LEU A 6 7.24 -16.53 1.33
C LEU A 6 6.28 -16.29 2.51
N SER A 7 6.49 -15.23 3.28
CA SER A 7 5.59 -14.85 4.37
C SER A 7 4.22 -14.41 3.83
N THR A 8 3.17 -14.70 4.59
CA THR A 8 1.85 -14.08 4.40
C THR A 8 1.79 -12.70 5.06
N ILE A 9 0.75 -11.92 4.79
CA ILE A 9 0.47 -10.65 5.49
C ILE A 9 -0.25 -10.87 6.83
N PHE A 10 -0.82 -12.05 7.06
CA PHE A 10 -1.62 -12.33 8.26
C PHE A 10 -0.74 -12.66 9.47
N GLY A 11 -1.08 -12.09 10.62
CA GLY A 11 -0.37 -12.32 11.86
C GLY A 11 -0.35 -11.08 12.76
N PRO A 12 0.21 -11.20 13.97
CA PRO A 12 0.44 -10.06 14.84
C PRO A 12 1.49 -9.12 14.25
N ALA A 13 1.57 -7.90 14.77
CA ALA A 13 2.63 -6.97 14.43
C ALA A 13 4.00 -7.56 14.76
N THR A 14 4.91 -7.54 13.80
CA THR A 14 6.28 -8.06 13.98
C THR A 14 7.28 -7.02 14.48
N ALA A 15 6.83 -5.77 14.66
CA ALA A 15 7.55 -4.66 15.27
C ALA A 15 6.54 -3.72 15.94
N THR A 16 7.05 -2.83 16.80
CA THR A 16 6.25 -1.79 17.48
C THR A 16 5.99 -0.58 16.59
N GLU A 17 5.00 0.23 16.96
CA GLU A 17 4.75 1.55 16.34
C GLU A 17 5.98 2.45 16.42
N GLU A 18 6.70 2.42 17.55
CA GLU A 18 7.91 3.19 17.76
C GLU A 18 9.03 2.78 16.78
N GLN A 19 9.26 1.48 16.59
CA GLN A 19 10.24 0.99 15.62
C GLN A 19 9.90 1.41 14.18
N ALA A 20 8.62 1.35 13.80
CA ALA A 20 8.15 1.81 12.49
C ALA A 20 8.32 3.32 12.30
N THR A 21 8.00 4.10 13.33
CA THR A 21 8.16 5.56 13.33
C THR A 21 9.63 5.95 13.18
N ILE A 22 10.53 5.38 13.98
CA ILE A 22 11.98 5.62 13.92
C ILE A 22 12.54 5.25 12.52
N ALA A 23 12.14 4.11 11.97
CA ALA A 23 12.61 3.66 10.66
C ALA A 23 12.22 4.63 9.52
N ILE A 24 11.04 5.26 9.60
CA ILE A 24 10.59 6.23 8.61
C ILE A 24 11.29 7.59 8.81
N LEU A 25 11.32 8.09 10.05
CA LEU A 25 11.87 9.42 10.38
C LEU A 25 13.38 9.53 10.21
N SER A 26 14.11 8.41 10.36
CA SER A 26 15.56 8.37 10.16
C SER A 26 16.02 8.57 8.71
N ARG A 27 15.08 8.73 7.76
CA ARG A 27 15.35 8.87 6.32
C ARG A 27 14.48 9.97 5.73
N PRO A 28 14.85 10.55 4.57
CA PRO A 28 14.00 11.52 3.89
C PRO A 28 12.57 10.98 3.70
N HIS A 29 11.58 11.74 4.14
CA HIS A 29 10.17 11.35 4.12
C HIS A 29 9.25 12.43 3.53
N GLY A 30 9.78 13.13 2.52
CA GLY A 30 9.05 14.14 1.77
C GLY A 30 8.68 15.35 2.64
N GLU A 31 7.43 15.76 2.50
CA GLU A 31 6.82 16.90 3.22
C GLU A 31 6.13 16.50 4.54
N TYR A 32 6.28 15.24 4.96
CA TYR A 32 5.66 14.77 6.20
C TYR A 32 6.52 15.17 7.39
N THR A 33 5.85 15.53 8.48
CA THR A 33 6.47 15.88 9.76
C THR A 33 6.51 14.69 10.70
N ASP A 34 7.24 14.82 11.82
CA ASP A 34 7.24 13.85 12.91
C ASP A 34 5.81 13.55 13.40
N ASP A 35 4.97 14.59 13.53
CA ASP A 35 3.57 14.46 13.92
C ASP A 35 2.73 13.72 12.87
N ASP A 36 2.99 13.94 11.57
CA ASP A 36 2.30 13.19 10.51
C ASP A 36 2.65 11.70 10.56
N ILE A 37 3.93 11.37 10.72
CA ILE A 37 4.39 9.98 10.74
C ILE A 37 3.98 9.28 12.03
N GLY A 38 4.35 9.84 13.17
CA GLY A 38 4.16 9.24 14.50
C GLY A 38 2.76 9.43 15.08
N GLY A 39 2.01 10.45 14.66
CA GLY A 39 0.67 10.74 15.16
C GLY A 39 -0.47 10.27 14.26
N VAL A 40 -0.22 10.07 12.96
CA VAL A 40 -1.29 9.75 11.99
C VAL A 40 -1.00 8.51 11.17
N ILE A 41 0.13 8.47 10.44
CA ILE A 41 0.35 7.45 9.42
C ILE A 41 0.67 6.10 10.05
N VAL A 42 1.65 6.02 10.95
CA VAL A 42 2.02 4.76 11.60
C VAL A 42 0.88 4.24 12.49
N PRO A 43 0.30 5.03 13.42
CA PRO A 43 -0.81 4.56 14.24
C PRO A 43 -2.03 4.14 13.42
N GLY A 44 -2.29 4.83 12.30
CA GLY A 44 -3.37 4.46 11.38
C GLY A 44 -3.19 3.06 10.80
N TYR A 45 -1.98 2.72 10.33
CA TYR A 45 -1.70 1.37 9.84
C TYR A 45 -1.86 0.33 10.95
N PHE A 46 -1.30 0.57 12.14
CA PHE A 46 -1.43 -0.36 13.26
C PHE A 46 -2.89 -0.60 13.64
N THR A 47 -3.70 0.45 13.71
CA THR A 47 -5.13 0.37 14.02
C THR A 47 -5.90 -0.46 12.99
N TYR A 48 -5.79 -0.12 11.70
CA TYR A 48 -6.53 -0.84 10.66
C TYR A 48 -6.07 -2.29 10.51
N CYS A 49 -4.76 -2.54 10.55
CA CYS A 49 -4.20 -3.88 10.40
C CYS A 49 -4.56 -4.79 11.59
N ALA A 50 -4.50 -4.29 12.82
CA ALA A 50 -4.93 -5.04 14.01
C ALA A 50 -6.40 -5.47 13.91
N GLY A 51 -7.28 -4.57 13.45
CA GLY A 51 -8.71 -4.86 13.27
C GLY A 51 -9.04 -5.95 12.25
N VAL A 52 -8.10 -6.31 11.37
CA VAL A 52 -8.29 -7.32 10.30
C VAL A 52 -7.29 -8.46 10.34
N GLY A 53 -6.46 -8.55 11.39
CA GLY A 53 -5.50 -9.63 11.60
C GLY A 53 -4.30 -9.61 10.64
N VAL A 54 -3.89 -8.41 10.19
CA VAL A 54 -2.75 -8.20 9.29
C VAL A 54 -1.57 -7.65 10.09
N ASP A 55 -0.35 -8.04 9.73
CA ASP A 55 0.88 -7.45 10.28
C ASP A 55 1.07 -6.04 9.69
N PRO A 56 0.93 -4.95 10.47
CA PRO A 56 1.11 -3.59 9.99
C PRO A 56 2.51 -3.33 9.43
N VAL A 57 3.54 -4.03 9.91
CA VAL A 57 4.93 -3.81 9.48
C VAL A 57 5.11 -4.17 8.01
N ILE A 58 4.44 -5.22 7.55
CA ILE A 58 4.50 -5.65 6.15
C ILE A 58 3.79 -4.63 5.24
N VAL A 59 2.65 -4.08 5.69
CA VAL A 59 1.90 -3.07 4.92
C VAL A 59 2.67 -1.75 4.87
N ILE A 60 3.23 -1.30 5.99
CA ILE A 60 4.09 -0.12 6.06
C ILE A 60 5.32 -0.32 5.19
N ALA A 61 5.94 -1.52 5.20
CA ALA A 61 7.08 -1.82 4.35
C ALA A 61 6.76 -1.66 2.86
N GLN A 62 5.56 -2.05 2.42
CA GLN A 62 5.11 -1.80 1.07
C GLN A 62 4.94 -0.30 0.78
N ALA A 63 4.33 0.46 1.70
CA ALA A 63 4.20 1.90 1.52
C ALA A 63 5.57 2.59 1.44
N VAL A 64 6.50 2.25 2.34
CA VAL A 64 7.87 2.78 2.35
C VAL A 64 8.62 2.42 1.07
N TRP A 65 8.48 1.19 0.58
CA TRP A 65 9.15 0.75 -0.63
C TRP A 65 8.59 1.46 -1.89
N GLU A 66 7.28 1.46 -2.05
CA GLU A 66 6.59 2.01 -3.22
C GLU A 66 6.65 3.54 -3.28
N ALA A 67 6.54 4.20 -2.13
CA ALA A 67 6.48 5.66 -2.04
C ALA A 67 7.84 6.33 -1.82
N ALA A 68 8.96 5.60 -1.97
CA ALA A 68 10.30 6.08 -1.66
C ALA A 68 10.36 6.73 -0.25
N ASN A 69 9.92 5.97 0.75
CA ASN A 69 9.74 6.42 2.13
C ASN A 69 8.84 7.67 2.22
N PHE A 70 7.71 7.68 1.52
CA PHE A 70 6.78 8.81 1.44
C PHE A 70 7.28 10.08 0.71
N SER A 71 8.50 10.06 0.14
CA SER A 71 9.07 11.18 -0.62
C SER A 71 8.62 11.26 -2.09
N SER A 72 7.87 10.28 -2.59
CA SER A 72 7.42 10.27 -3.98
C SER A 72 6.37 11.35 -4.28
N TRP A 73 6.27 11.76 -5.54
CA TRP A 73 5.22 12.69 -5.98
C TRP A 73 3.80 12.18 -5.72
N TRP A 74 3.58 10.86 -5.85
CA TRP A 74 2.27 10.23 -5.61
C TRP A 74 1.92 10.17 -4.13
N SER A 75 2.91 10.03 -3.25
CA SER A 75 2.67 10.04 -1.80
C SER A 75 2.55 11.43 -1.22
N ALA A 76 3.04 12.50 -1.87
CA ALA A 76 2.90 13.87 -1.39
C ALA A 76 1.44 14.38 -1.45
N ARG A 77 1.06 15.30 -0.56
CA ARG A 77 -0.26 15.96 -0.61
C ARG A 77 -0.41 16.74 -1.91
N PRO A 78 -1.62 16.82 -2.50
CA PRO A 78 -2.88 16.28 -1.99
C PRO A 78 -3.12 14.79 -2.34
N ARG A 79 -2.17 14.10 -2.98
CA ARG A 79 -2.40 12.75 -3.57
C ARG A 79 -2.39 11.64 -2.53
N ARG A 80 -1.47 11.67 -1.57
CA ARG A 80 -1.39 10.72 -0.43
C ARG A 80 -1.51 9.24 -0.83
N ASN A 81 -0.97 8.83 -1.98
CA ASN A 81 -1.07 7.46 -2.46
C ASN A 81 0.10 6.61 -1.92
N PRO A 82 -0.15 5.66 -1.00
CA PRO A 82 0.92 4.94 -0.31
C PRO A 82 1.67 3.95 -1.17
N ALA A 83 1.00 3.38 -2.17
CA ALA A 83 1.48 2.16 -2.82
C ALA A 83 1.14 2.12 -4.32
N GLY A 84 1.12 3.30 -4.95
CA GLY A 84 0.90 3.44 -6.39
C GLY A 84 -0.46 2.93 -6.87
N ILE A 85 -1.50 3.01 -6.03
CA ILE A 85 -2.83 2.49 -6.36
C ILE A 85 -3.38 3.21 -7.60
N GLY A 86 -3.67 2.44 -8.65
CA GLY A 86 -4.16 2.95 -9.94
C GLY A 86 -3.08 3.55 -10.84
N VAL A 87 -1.83 3.64 -10.38
CA VAL A 87 -0.72 4.18 -11.18
C VAL A 87 -0.32 3.17 -12.24
N ASN A 88 -0.38 3.57 -13.52
CA ASN A 88 -0.09 2.67 -14.65
C ASN A 88 0.74 3.33 -15.77
N GLY A 89 1.31 4.50 -15.50
CA GLY A 89 2.16 5.23 -16.44
C GLY A 89 1.41 5.98 -17.55
N ARG A 90 0.08 5.83 -17.68
CA ARG A 90 -0.71 6.60 -18.66
C ARG A 90 -0.65 8.09 -18.34
N ARG A 91 -0.54 8.88 -19.40
CA ARG A 91 -0.47 10.34 -19.35
C ARG A 91 -1.38 10.94 -20.42
N GLN A 92 -1.99 12.07 -20.14
CA GLN A 92 -2.73 12.83 -21.15
C GLN A 92 -2.67 14.35 -20.88
N ARG A 93 -2.79 15.15 -21.95
CA ARG A 93 -2.80 16.61 -21.83
C ARG A 93 -4.20 17.13 -21.53
N ASP A 94 -5.20 16.56 -22.19
CA ASP A 94 -6.60 16.95 -22.01
C ASP A 94 -7.14 16.50 -20.65
N THR A 95 -8.08 17.27 -20.12
CA THR A 95 -8.76 16.94 -18.88
C THR A 95 -9.48 15.59 -19.01
N PRO A 96 -9.18 14.61 -18.14
CA PRO A 96 -9.89 13.34 -18.11
C PRO A 96 -11.38 13.54 -17.86
N ALA A 97 -12.20 12.73 -18.53
CA ALA A 97 -13.65 12.73 -18.30
C ALA A 97 -14.00 12.39 -16.84
N ASP A 98 -13.25 11.45 -16.25
CA ASP A 98 -13.29 11.15 -14.82
C ASP A 98 -11.94 11.52 -14.19
N ARG A 99 -11.96 12.47 -13.25
CA ARG A 99 -10.76 12.98 -12.58
C ARG A 99 -10.37 12.16 -11.35
N THR A 100 -11.22 11.25 -10.87
CA THR A 100 -10.96 10.49 -9.64
C THR A 100 -9.78 9.51 -9.76
N ALA A 101 -9.52 9.04 -10.99
CA ALA A 101 -8.40 8.16 -11.33
C ALA A 101 -7.20 8.90 -11.95
N TRP A 102 -7.14 10.22 -11.81
CA TRP A 102 -6.08 11.04 -12.41
C TRP A 102 -5.63 12.18 -11.49
N ALA A 103 -4.35 12.50 -11.52
CA ALA A 103 -3.79 13.65 -10.82
C ALA A 103 -3.09 14.60 -11.80
N TRP A 104 -3.34 15.90 -11.66
CA TRP A 104 -2.69 16.94 -12.46
C TRP A 104 -1.27 17.22 -11.95
N LYS A 105 -0.30 17.21 -12.85
CA LYS A 105 1.08 17.62 -12.57
C LYS A 105 1.38 18.93 -13.30
N ALA A 106 1.40 20.03 -12.54
CA ALA A 106 1.55 21.39 -13.06
C ALA A 106 2.87 21.60 -13.83
N ASP A 107 4.01 21.16 -13.28
CA ASP A 107 5.33 21.36 -13.90
C ASP A 107 5.48 20.65 -15.25
N GLY A 108 4.69 19.61 -15.49
CA GLY A 108 4.65 18.91 -16.77
C GLY A 108 3.44 19.25 -17.64
N LYS A 109 2.52 20.09 -17.14
CA LYS A 109 1.20 20.36 -17.71
C LYS A 109 0.53 19.07 -18.24
N VAL A 110 0.48 18.05 -17.39
CA VAL A 110 0.04 16.70 -17.77
C VAL A 110 -0.76 16.03 -16.66
N TRP A 111 -1.80 15.29 -17.06
CA TRP A 111 -2.54 14.38 -16.20
C TRP A 111 -1.84 13.02 -16.12
N LEU A 112 -1.68 12.48 -14.92
CA LEU A 112 -1.11 11.17 -14.66
C LEU A 112 -2.17 10.25 -14.05
N ALA A 113 -2.32 9.04 -14.59
CA ALA A 113 -3.27 8.08 -14.06
C ALA A 113 -2.83 7.55 -12.68
N GLY A 114 -3.76 7.53 -11.73
CA GLY A 114 -3.57 7.07 -10.36
C GLY A 114 -4.59 7.70 -9.41
N VAL A 115 -4.80 7.05 -8.27
CA VAL A 115 -5.78 7.49 -7.27
C VAL A 115 -5.16 8.54 -6.34
N SER A 116 -5.93 9.57 -5.99
CA SER A 116 -5.62 10.51 -4.91
C SER A 116 -6.55 10.27 -3.73
N PHE A 117 -6.04 10.49 -2.51
CA PHE A 117 -6.77 10.28 -1.26
C PHE A 117 -6.82 11.56 -0.43
N ASP A 118 -8.00 11.90 0.06
CA ASP A 118 -8.24 13.15 0.79
C ASP A 118 -7.49 13.18 2.12
N THR A 119 -7.48 12.06 2.85
CA THR A 119 -6.76 11.92 4.12
C THR A 119 -5.95 10.63 4.20
N TRP A 120 -4.92 10.63 5.06
CA TRP A 120 -4.21 9.40 5.38
C TRP A 120 -5.09 8.43 6.17
N ALA A 121 -5.66 8.91 7.27
CA ALA A 121 -6.36 8.09 8.25
C ALA A 121 -7.65 7.47 7.69
N SER A 122 -8.48 8.25 6.99
CA SER A 122 -9.79 7.77 6.54
C SER A 122 -9.78 7.25 5.10
N ASP A 123 -8.82 7.62 4.25
CA ASP A 123 -8.89 7.27 2.84
C ASP A 123 -7.72 6.37 2.42
N ALA A 124 -6.50 6.88 2.49
CA ALA A 124 -5.33 6.21 1.93
C ALA A 124 -5.00 4.87 2.62
N ILE A 125 -4.92 4.87 3.96
CA ILE A 125 -4.57 3.68 4.75
C ILE A 125 -5.64 2.58 4.60
N PRO A 126 -6.94 2.82 4.85
CA PRO A 126 -7.94 1.78 4.67
C PRO A 126 -8.04 1.30 3.22
N ALA A 127 -7.84 2.16 2.23
CA ALA A 127 -7.80 1.74 0.83
C ALA A 127 -6.60 0.82 0.53
N HIS A 128 -5.43 1.10 1.11
CA HIS A 128 -4.26 0.26 0.96
C HIS A 128 -4.45 -1.11 1.61
N VAL A 129 -4.83 -1.13 2.89
CA VAL A 129 -5.03 -2.37 3.67
C VAL A 129 -6.13 -3.23 3.04
N GLY A 130 -7.28 -2.64 2.70
CA GLY A 130 -8.39 -3.35 2.07
C GLY A 130 -8.03 -3.91 0.70
N ARG A 131 -7.25 -3.19 -0.11
CA ARG A 131 -6.78 -3.71 -1.40
C ARG A 131 -5.83 -4.90 -1.24
N LEU A 132 -4.94 -4.88 -0.23
CA LEU A 132 -4.09 -6.03 0.08
C LEU A 132 -4.92 -7.24 0.53
N LEU A 133 -5.91 -7.05 1.42
CA LEU A 133 -6.82 -8.12 1.79
C LEU A 133 -7.51 -8.74 0.57
N ALA A 134 -7.86 -7.93 -0.44
CA ALA A 134 -8.46 -8.44 -1.67
C ALA A 134 -7.52 -9.38 -2.43
N TRP A 135 -6.22 -9.07 -2.49
CA TRP A 135 -5.21 -9.95 -3.10
C TRP A 135 -5.03 -11.26 -2.34
N PHE A 136 -5.10 -11.24 -1.01
CA PHE A 136 -4.83 -12.40 -0.16
C PHE A 136 -6.04 -13.27 0.16
N LEU A 137 -7.27 -12.73 0.10
CA LEU A 137 -8.50 -13.45 0.46
C LEU A 137 -9.49 -13.49 -0.68
N LYS A 138 -10.04 -14.68 -0.94
CA LYS A 138 -11.25 -14.82 -1.75
C LYS A 138 -12.44 -14.19 -1.02
N PRO A 139 -13.50 -13.75 -1.73
CA PRO A 139 -14.66 -13.15 -1.09
C PRO A 139 -15.29 -14.01 0.02
N ALA A 140 -15.33 -15.34 -0.18
CA ALA A 140 -15.91 -16.29 0.77
C ALA A 140 -15.11 -16.44 2.08
N ASP A 141 -13.81 -16.16 2.05
CA ASP A 141 -12.91 -16.38 3.19
C ASP A 141 -12.79 -15.15 4.10
N ARG A 142 -13.47 -14.04 3.76
CA ARG A 142 -13.38 -12.77 4.49
C ARG A 142 -14.33 -12.74 5.68
N SER A 143 -13.79 -12.33 6.82
CA SER A 143 -14.62 -11.87 7.94
C SER A 143 -15.46 -10.65 7.53
N VAL A 144 -16.48 -10.31 8.33
CA VAL A 144 -17.34 -9.14 8.07
C VAL A 144 -16.52 -7.85 8.00
N ILE A 145 -15.59 -7.64 8.94
CA ILE A 145 -14.74 -6.44 8.98
C ILE A 145 -13.79 -6.40 7.78
N GLN A 146 -13.18 -7.53 7.42
CA GLN A 146 -12.32 -7.61 6.23
C GLN A 146 -13.11 -7.31 4.96
N ARG A 147 -14.36 -7.78 4.85
CA ARG A 147 -15.23 -7.53 3.70
C ARG A 147 -15.54 -6.05 3.55
N LEU A 148 -15.97 -5.38 4.62
CA LEU A 148 -16.26 -3.93 4.61
C LEU A 148 -15.03 -3.11 4.20
N LEU A 149 -13.85 -3.48 4.71
CA LEU A 149 -12.61 -2.78 4.37
C LEU A 149 -12.20 -2.99 2.91
N VAL A 150 -12.38 -4.21 2.37
CA VAL A 150 -12.16 -4.49 0.95
C VAL A 150 -13.14 -3.72 0.07
N GLU A 151 -14.43 -3.69 0.42
CA GLU A 151 -15.45 -2.94 -0.34
C GLU A 151 -15.11 -1.46 -0.41
N ARG A 152 -14.74 -0.85 0.72
CA ARG A 152 -14.26 0.54 0.77
C ARG A 152 -13.04 0.75 -0.13
N ALA A 153 -12.04 -0.13 -0.05
CA ALA A 153 -10.83 -0.01 -0.85
C ALA A 153 -11.08 -0.12 -2.36
N LEU A 154 -11.93 -1.07 -2.77
CA LEU A 154 -12.21 -1.32 -4.18
C LEU A 154 -13.16 -0.28 -4.80
N ALA A 155 -13.85 0.53 -3.98
CA ALA A 155 -14.59 1.69 -4.47
C ALA A 155 -13.67 2.76 -5.09
N TYR A 156 -12.45 2.94 -4.57
CA TYR A 156 -11.46 3.84 -5.19
C TYR A 156 -10.86 3.26 -6.47
N ARG A 157 -10.59 1.95 -6.46
CA ARG A 157 -10.02 1.25 -7.62
C ARG A 157 -10.49 -0.19 -7.65
N PRO A 158 -11.37 -0.57 -8.60
CA PRO A 158 -11.80 -1.95 -8.74
C PRO A 158 -10.63 -2.92 -8.94
N LEU A 159 -10.82 -4.15 -8.46
CA LEU A 159 -9.97 -5.30 -8.74
C LEU A 159 -10.89 -6.38 -9.33
N ASP A 160 -10.48 -6.97 -10.46
CA ASP A 160 -11.25 -8.04 -11.10
C ASP A 160 -11.33 -9.25 -10.14
N ALA A 161 -12.52 -9.85 -10.05
CA ALA A 161 -12.82 -10.96 -9.15
C ALA A 161 -11.84 -12.13 -9.30
N LYS A 162 -11.30 -12.37 -10.51
CA LYS A 162 -10.31 -13.45 -10.74
C LYS A 162 -8.98 -13.25 -10.01
N HIS A 163 -8.68 -12.03 -9.55
CA HIS A 163 -7.46 -11.73 -8.80
C HIS A 163 -7.65 -11.85 -7.29
N HIS A 164 -8.89 -12.01 -6.82
CA HIS A 164 -9.16 -12.09 -5.39
C HIS A 164 -8.60 -13.38 -4.79
N GLY A 165 -7.82 -13.29 -3.72
CA GLY A 165 -7.17 -14.44 -3.09
C GLY A 165 -6.10 -15.12 -3.95
N SER A 166 -5.56 -14.43 -4.96
CA SER A 166 -4.51 -14.98 -5.84
C SER A 166 -3.10 -14.88 -5.26
N ALA A 167 -2.89 -14.05 -4.23
CA ALA A 167 -1.59 -13.91 -3.56
C ALA A 167 -1.56 -14.73 -2.26
N ALA A 168 -0.82 -15.84 -2.25
CA ALA A 168 -0.63 -16.65 -1.05
C ALA A 168 0.45 -16.10 -0.10
N ASN A 169 1.37 -15.27 -0.62
CA ASN A 169 2.52 -14.70 0.10
C ASN A 169 3.00 -13.43 -0.60
N LEU A 170 3.98 -12.73 0.00
CA LEU A 170 4.53 -11.49 -0.55
C LEU A 170 5.09 -11.65 -1.96
N ARG A 171 5.69 -12.79 -2.27
CA ARG A 171 6.23 -13.10 -3.60
C ARG A 171 5.13 -13.09 -4.67
N ALA A 172 3.95 -13.62 -4.35
CA ALA A 172 2.79 -13.65 -5.24
C ALA A 172 2.13 -12.27 -5.46
N LEU A 173 2.57 -11.20 -4.79
CA LEU A 173 2.20 -9.83 -5.17
C LEU A 173 2.93 -9.35 -6.42
N GLY A 174 4.04 -10.00 -6.82
CA GLY A 174 4.68 -9.78 -8.11
C GLY A 174 4.00 -10.60 -9.21
N LYS A 175 3.64 -9.96 -10.33
CA LYS A 175 2.97 -10.61 -11.48
C LYS A 175 3.70 -11.86 -11.95
N THR A 176 5.02 -11.85 -11.99
CA THR A 176 5.86 -13.00 -12.38
C THR A 176 5.54 -14.28 -11.60
N HIS A 177 5.08 -14.18 -10.35
CA HIS A 177 4.86 -15.33 -9.47
C HIS A 177 3.38 -15.57 -9.15
N ASN A 178 2.47 -14.71 -9.63
CA ASN A 178 1.05 -14.82 -9.34
C ASN A 178 0.33 -15.64 -10.40
N THR A 179 -0.42 -16.66 -9.96
CA THR A 179 -1.11 -17.62 -10.83
C THR A 179 -2.26 -17.00 -11.62
N SER A 180 -2.80 -15.85 -11.19
CA SER A 180 -3.83 -15.12 -11.94
C SER A 180 -3.30 -14.36 -13.16
N GLY A 181 -1.98 -14.35 -13.37
CA GLY A 181 -1.33 -13.62 -14.46
C GLY A 181 -1.26 -12.10 -14.25
N GLN A 182 -1.61 -11.61 -13.07
CA GLN A 182 -1.47 -10.22 -12.64
C GLN A 182 -0.91 -10.16 -11.22
N GLY A 183 -0.32 -9.04 -10.84
CA GLY A 183 0.13 -8.79 -9.48
C GLY A 183 -0.05 -7.32 -9.12
N TRP A 184 0.25 -6.98 -7.87
CA TRP A 184 0.40 -5.58 -7.46
C TRP A 184 1.49 -4.88 -8.28
N ALA A 185 2.64 -5.55 -8.44
CA ALA A 185 3.75 -5.07 -9.24
C ALA A 185 3.90 -5.89 -10.54
N SER A 186 4.16 -5.21 -11.66
CA SER A 186 4.35 -5.83 -12.97
C SER A 186 5.65 -5.33 -13.62
N PRO A 187 6.61 -6.22 -13.98
CA PRO A 187 6.56 -7.67 -13.82
C PRO A 187 6.76 -8.16 -12.37
N GLY A 188 7.45 -7.39 -11.53
CA GLY A 188 7.61 -7.66 -10.09
C GLY A 188 8.40 -8.93 -9.69
N PRO A 189 9.46 -9.36 -10.39
CA PRO A 189 10.14 -10.63 -10.09
C PRO A 189 10.83 -10.66 -8.71
N THR A 190 11.22 -9.51 -8.18
CA THR A 190 11.88 -9.37 -6.86
C THR A 190 10.99 -8.67 -5.83
N TYR A 191 9.72 -8.45 -6.16
CA TYR A 191 8.84 -7.57 -5.39
C TYR A 191 8.69 -8.01 -3.93
N GLY A 192 8.27 -9.25 -3.70
CA GLY A 192 8.11 -9.80 -2.35
C GLY A 192 9.40 -9.79 -1.52
N ARG A 193 10.56 -9.98 -2.17
CA ARG A 193 11.86 -9.90 -1.50
C ARG A 193 12.19 -8.48 -1.04
N ASN A 194 11.89 -7.47 -1.85
CA ASN A 194 12.10 -6.08 -1.48
C ASN A 194 11.17 -5.66 -0.33
N LEU A 195 9.93 -6.14 -0.33
CA LEU A 195 8.99 -5.94 0.78
C LEU A 195 9.52 -6.56 2.07
N ALA A 196 9.91 -7.84 2.03
CA ALA A 196 10.47 -8.54 3.19
C ALA A 196 11.74 -7.84 3.73
N SER A 197 12.64 -7.42 2.84
CA SER A 197 13.85 -6.67 3.21
C SER A 197 13.51 -5.34 3.88
N THR A 198 12.52 -4.62 3.36
CA THR A 198 12.05 -3.35 3.95
C THR A 198 11.39 -3.57 5.31
N ALA A 199 10.60 -4.63 5.47
CA ALA A 199 10.00 -4.99 6.75
C ALA A 199 11.06 -5.35 7.81
N LEU A 200 12.09 -6.12 7.43
CA LEU A 200 13.22 -6.43 8.31
C LEU A 200 14.03 -5.19 8.71
N ARG A 201 14.09 -4.16 7.86
CA ARG A 201 14.71 -2.88 8.21
C ARG A 201 13.88 -2.09 9.22
N ILE A 202 12.56 -2.05 9.02
CA ILE A 202 11.60 -1.46 9.97
C ILE A 202 11.72 -2.14 11.35
N GLN A 203 11.78 -3.47 11.40
CA GLN A 203 11.98 -4.21 12.66
C GLN A 203 13.26 -3.79 13.43
N ARG A 204 14.26 -3.27 12.74
CA ARG A 204 15.52 -2.80 13.34
C ARG A 204 15.51 -1.32 13.68
N GLY A 205 14.43 -0.59 13.35
CA GLY A 205 14.37 0.87 13.46
C GLY A 205 15.33 1.59 12.51
N ARG A 206 15.52 1.09 11.27
CA ARG A 206 16.49 1.59 10.27
C ARG A 206 15.92 1.64 8.84
#